data_AF-A0A370L6D5-F1
#
_entry.id   AF-A0A370L6D5-F1
#
_cell.length_a   1.000
_cell.length_b   1.000
_cell.length_c   1.000
_cell.angle_alpha   90.00
_cell.angle_beta   90.00
_cell.angle_gamma   90.00
#
_symmetry.space_group_name_H-M   'P 1'
#
loop_
_entity.id
_entity.type
_entity.pdbx_description
1 polymer ?
#
loop_
_entity_poly.entity_id
_entity_poly.type
_entity_poly.pdbx_seq_one_letter_code
_entity_poly.pdbx_strand_id
1 'polypeptide(L)'
;MKNLTITLPQETIARVRVAAAREGKSMSKFMAEMVEKRLGQTLTQREALAAFLAGPDLPGIAAERPAREDLYAERLLRRHERDAVSEGPTGAAEAGHRAKLDRRAKRA
;
A
#
# COMPACT_ATOMS: atom_id res chain seq x y z
N MET A 1 39.09 6.73 9.38
CA MET A 1 38.80 7.80 8.42
C MET A 1 39.29 7.37 7.05
N LYS A 2 38.50 7.56 5.98
CA LYS A 2 38.91 7.32 4.58
C LYS A 2 38.81 8.63 3.81
N ASN A 3 39.77 8.89 2.94
CA ASN A 3 39.79 10.11 2.12
C ASN A 3 39.10 9.84 0.78
N LEU A 4 38.24 10.75 0.36
CA LEU A 4 37.54 10.72 -0.91
C LEU A 4 37.78 12.05 -1.62
N THR A 5 38.24 11.99 -2.87
CA THR A 5 38.34 13.16 -3.75
C THR A 5 37.19 13.11 -4.75
N ILE A 6 36.43 14.20 -4.84
CA ILE A 6 35.32 14.35 -5.78
C ILE A 6 35.56 15.58 -6.65
N THR A 7 35.24 15.46 -7.94
CA THR A 7 35.24 16.61 -8.86
C THR A 7 33.84 17.17 -8.93
N LEU A 8 33.69 18.48 -8.71
CA LEU A 8 32.42 19.20 -8.74
C LEU A 8 32.56 20.47 -9.58
N PRO A 9 31.47 21.01 -10.14
CA PRO A 9 31.48 22.33 -10.74
C PRO A 9 31.94 23.39 -9.74
N GLN A 10 32.71 24.36 -10.21
CA GLN A 10 33.32 25.40 -9.36
C GLN A 10 32.27 26.19 -8.56
N GLU A 11 31.14 26.51 -9.19
CA GLU A 11 30.04 27.21 -8.52
C GLU A 11 29.46 26.41 -7.35
N THR A 12 29.36 25.09 -7.50
CA THR A 12 28.88 24.19 -6.47
C THR A 12 29.83 24.20 -5.27
N ILE A 13 31.14 24.14 -5.51
CA ILE A 13 32.15 24.19 -4.45
C ILE A 13 32.07 25.51 -3.67
N ALA A 14 31.88 26.64 -4.38
CA ALA A 14 31.74 27.94 -3.74
C ALA A 14 30.51 28.00 -2.82
N ARG A 15 29.35 27.53 -3.29
CA ARG A 15 28.11 27.51 -2.50
C ARG A 15 28.23 26.61 -1.28
N VAL A 16 28.82 25.42 -1.43
CA VAL A 16 29.05 24.50 -0.32
C VAL A 16 29.96 25.13 0.73
N ARG A 17 31.04 25.80 0.32
CA ARG A 17 31.97 26.46 1.25
C ARG A 17 31.27 27.54 2.06
N VAL A 18 30.45 28.38 1.42
CA VAL A 18 29.66 29.41 2.10
C VAL A 18 28.67 28.77 3.08
N ALA A 19 27.99 27.70 2.67
CA ALA A 19 27.06 26.99 3.55
C ALA A 19 27.76 26.37 4.77
N ALA A 20 28.92 25.73 4.58
CA ALA A 20 29.73 25.18 5.66
C ALA A 20 30.20 26.28 6.64
N ALA A 21 30.66 27.42 6.11
CA ALA A 21 31.08 28.56 6.92
C ALA A 21 29.91 29.18 7.71
N ARG A 22 28.72 29.27 7.09
CA ARG A 22 27.50 29.75 7.76
C ARG A 22 27.12 28.88 8.97
N GLU A 23 27.39 27.58 8.91
CA GLU A 23 27.18 26.65 10.02
C GLU A 23 28.39 26.52 10.97
N GLY A 24 29.48 27.25 10.73
CA GLY A 24 30.70 27.17 11.52
C GLY A 24 31.42 25.81 11.45
N LYS A 25 31.23 25.06 10.35
CA LYS A 25 31.74 23.70 10.19
C LYS A 25 32.85 23.65 9.15
N SER A 26 33.75 22.67 9.29
CA SER A 26 34.67 22.31 8.22
C SER A 26 33.91 21.71 7.04
N MET A 27 34.49 21.82 5.85
CA MET A 27 33.88 21.32 4.61
C MET A 27 33.62 19.81 4.66
N SER A 28 34.54 19.04 5.25
CA SER A 28 34.38 17.59 5.43
C SER A 28 33.24 17.24 6.39
N LYS A 29 33.14 17.94 7.53
CA LYS A 29 32.06 17.72 8.50
C LYS A 29 30.70 18.10 7.92
N PHE A 30 30.63 19.23 7.23
CA PHE A 30 29.41 19.68 6.56
C PHE A 30 28.95 18.68 5.49
N MET A 31 29.86 18.17 4.65
CA MET A 31 29.51 17.16 3.65
C MET A 31 29.08 15.83 4.29
N ALA A 32 29.75 15.37 5.35
CA ALA A 32 29.37 14.15 6.06
C ALA A 32 27.94 14.26 6.61
N GLU A 33 27.61 15.34 7.31
CA GLU A 33 26.27 15.57 7.86
C GLU A 33 25.21 15.73 6.75
N MET A 34 25.55 16.35 5.61
CA MET A 34 24.65 16.45 4.47
C MET A 34 24.32 15.07 3.89
N VAL A 35 25.32 14.20 3.78
CA VAL A 35 25.17 12.83 3.31
C VAL A 35 24.34 12.01 4.30
N GLU A 36 24.62 12.10 5.60
CA GLU A 36 23.83 11.44 6.65
C GLU A 36 22.37 11.90 6.66
N LYS A 37 22.10 13.20 6.48
CA LYS A 37 20.72 13.71 6.39
C LYS A 37 19.98 13.18 5.16
N ARG A 38 20.67 13.01 4.04
CA ARG A 38 20.04 12.58 2.76
C ARG A 38 19.86 11.08 2.65
N LEU A 39 20.83 10.31 3.13
CA LEU A 39 20.76 8.85 3.13
C LEU A 39 20.01 8.31 4.36
N GLY A 40 19.69 9.19 5.31
CA GLY A 40 19.29 8.80 6.67
C GLY A 40 20.51 8.30 7.44
N GLN A 41 20.41 8.28 8.78
CA GLN A 41 21.17 7.27 9.50
C GLN A 41 20.70 5.94 8.93
N THR A 42 21.57 5.18 8.26
CA THR A 42 21.32 3.76 8.07
C THR A 42 20.99 3.25 9.46
N LEU A 43 19.72 2.86 9.69
CA LEU A 43 19.30 2.19 10.93
C LEU A 43 20.44 1.27 11.27
N THR A 44 21.09 1.52 12.42
CA THR A 44 22.19 0.67 12.82
C THR A 44 21.66 -0.76 12.73
N GLN A 45 22.48 -1.72 12.34
CA GLN A 45 22.02 -3.11 12.16
C GLN A 45 21.16 -3.58 13.35
N ARG A 46 21.45 -3.08 14.55
CA ARG A 46 20.70 -3.25 15.78
C ARG A 46 19.29 -2.62 15.78
N GLU A 47 19.12 -1.40 15.29
CA GLU A 47 17.80 -0.76 15.18
C GLU A 47 16.94 -1.38 14.07
N ALA A 48 17.56 -1.78 12.95
CA ALA A 48 16.87 -2.53 11.91
C ALA A 48 16.41 -3.91 12.43
N LEU A 49 17.26 -4.59 13.21
CA LEU A 49 16.90 -5.84 13.90
C LEU A 49 15.79 -5.61 14.94
N ALA A 50 15.88 -4.54 15.73
CA ALA A 50 14.87 -4.21 16.73
C ALA A 50 13.51 -3.91 16.09
N ALA A 51 13.48 -3.16 14.99
CA ALA A 51 12.26 -2.88 14.23
C ALA A 51 11.67 -4.16 13.59
N PHE A 52 12.51 -5.06 13.09
CA PHE A 52 12.06 -6.35 12.57
C PHE A 52 11.47 -7.24 13.68
N LEU A 53 12.15 -7.31 14.84
CA LEU A 53 11.71 -8.09 16.01
C LEU A 53 10.48 -7.49 16.70
N ALA A 54 10.28 -6.18 16.62
CA ALA A 54 9.07 -5.53 17.14
C ALA A 54 7.81 -6.02 16.43
N GLY A 55 7.96 -6.59 15.22
CA GLY A 55 6.86 -7.15 14.44
C GLY A 55 5.89 -6.07 13.95
N PRO A 56 4.98 -6.43 13.02
CA PRO A 56 3.88 -5.54 12.66
C PRO A 56 2.93 -5.37 13.86
N ASP A 57 2.53 -4.13 14.16
CA ASP A 57 1.33 -3.87 14.96
C ASP A 57 0.15 -4.46 14.19
N LEU A 58 -0.20 -5.70 14.52
CA LEU A 58 -1.36 -6.41 14.01
C LEU A 58 -2.51 -6.17 15.00
N PRO A 59 -3.34 -5.12 14.81
CA PRO A 59 -4.56 -4.95 15.58
C PRO A 59 -5.48 -6.14 15.27
N GLY A 60 -5.45 -7.13 16.15
CA GLY A 60 -6.16 -8.40 15.95
C GLY A 60 -5.52 -9.60 16.63
N ILE A 61 -4.23 -9.53 16.99
CA ILE A 61 -3.59 -10.56 17.86
C ILE A 61 -3.65 -10.14 19.33
N ALA A 62 -3.56 -8.84 19.63
CA ALA A 62 -3.66 -8.29 20.99
C ALA A 62 -5.10 -7.93 21.42
N ALA A 63 -6.06 -7.95 20.51
CA ALA A 63 -7.47 -7.69 20.83
C ALA A 63 -8.17 -9.03 21.14
N GLU A 64 -8.87 -9.11 22.26
CA GLU A 64 -9.82 -10.19 22.53
C GLU A 64 -10.84 -10.24 21.39
N ARG A 65 -10.62 -11.15 20.45
CA ARG A 65 -11.63 -11.45 19.43
C ARG A 65 -12.72 -12.28 20.10
N PRO A 66 -14.00 -12.00 19.83
CA PRO A 66 -15.09 -12.81 20.33
C PRO A 66 -14.83 -14.28 19.98
N ALA A 67 -15.05 -15.16 20.96
CA ALA A 67 -14.89 -16.58 20.75
C ALA A 67 -15.88 -17.06 19.68
N ARG A 68 -15.60 -18.21 19.07
CA ARG A 68 -16.51 -18.81 18.08
C ARG A 68 -17.94 -18.89 18.62
N GLU A 69 -18.09 -19.21 19.90
CA GLU A 69 -19.37 -19.37 20.60
C GLU A 69 -20.14 -18.04 20.67
N ASP A 70 -19.46 -16.93 20.93
CA ASP A 70 -20.04 -15.59 21.00
C ASP A 70 -20.65 -15.17 19.66
N LEU A 71 -20.01 -15.54 18.54
CA LEU A 71 -20.51 -15.26 17.19
C LEU A 71 -21.83 -15.97 16.86
N TYR A 72 -22.12 -17.11 17.52
CA TYR A 72 -23.36 -17.87 17.30
C TYR A 72 -24.42 -17.59 18.36
N ALA A 73 -24.04 -17.13 19.55
CA ALA A 73 -24.99 -16.78 20.63
C ALA A 73 -25.97 -15.67 20.20
N GLU A 74 -25.48 -14.62 19.53
CA GLU A 74 -26.33 -13.53 19.02
C GLU A 74 -27.25 -13.97 17.87
N ARG A 75 -26.84 -14.98 17.11
CA ARG A 75 -27.59 -15.49 15.94
C ARG A 75 -28.76 -16.39 16.33
N LEU A 76 -28.74 -16.98 17.52
CA LEU A 76 -29.83 -17.82 18.03
C LEU A 76 -31.04 -17.01 18.53
N LEU A 77 -30.85 -15.72 18.84
CA LEU A 77 -31.91 -14.84 19.32
C LEU A 77 -32.56 -13.98 18.23
N ARG A 78 -31.88 -13.80 17.09
CA ARG A 78 -32.54 -13.24 15.90
C ARG A 78 -33.22 -14.38 15.15
N ARG A 79 -34.51 -14.54 15.44
CA ARG A 79 -35.46 -15.19 14.54
C ARG A 79 -35.13 -14.70 13.14
N HIS A 80 -34.74 -15.60 12.24
CA HIS A 80 -34.42 -15.29 10.85
C HIS A 80 -35.56 -14.43 10.28
N GLU A 81 -35.39 -13.12 10.25
CA GLU A 81 -36.21 -12.26 9.43
C GLU A 81 -35.73 -12.57 8.03
N ARG A 82 -36.55 -13.32 7.28
CA ARG A 82 -36.23 -13.59 5.88
C ARG A 82 -36.23 -12.23 5.20
N ASP A 83 -35.06 -11.80 4.73
CA ASP A 83 -35.00 -10.76 3.71
C ASP A 83 -36.00 -11.17 2.63
N ALA A 84 -36.98 -10.31 2.37
CA ALA A 84 -38.03 -10.57 1.41
C ALA A 84 -37.37 -10.98 0.09
N VAL A 85 -37.52 -12.25 -0.28
CA VAL A 85 -37.03 -12.76 -1.55
C VAL A 85 -37.81 -11.99 -2.61
N SER A 86 -37.10 -11.16 -3.39
CA SER A 86 -37.70 -10.41 -4.49
C SER A 86 -38.46 -11.39 -5.37
N GLU A 87 -39.76 -11.18 -5.55
CA GLU A 87 -40.55 -11.96 -6.50
C GLU A 87 -39.89 -11.79 -7.87
N GLY A 88 -39.42 -12.91 -8.43
CA GLY A 88 -38.83 -12.91 -9.76
C GLY A 88 -39.85 -12.43 -10.80
N PRO A 89 -39.41 -11.77 -11.88
CA PRO A 89 -40.31 -11.25 -12.89
C PRO A 89 -41.13 -12.38 -13.53
N THR A 90 -42.44 -12.20 -13.57
CA THR A 90 -43.39 -13.06 -14.27
C THR A 90 -43.05 -13.11 -15.76
N GLY A 91 -42.47 -14.23 -16.20
CA GLY A 91 -42.11 -14.45 -17.59
C GLY A 91 -43.35 -14.59 -18.47
N ALA A 92 -43.77 -13.48 -19.08
CA ALA A 92 -44.66 -13.50 -20.22
C ALA A 92 -43.87 -13.18 -21.50
N ALA A 93 -44.06 -14.06 -22.49
CA ALA A 93 -43.72 -13.91 -23.91
C ALA A 93 -42.24 -14.06 -24.32
N GLU A 94 -41.84 -15.30 -24.61
CA GLU A 94 -40.85 -15.53 -25.67
C GLU A 94 -41.02 -16.92 -26.33
N ALA A 95 -41.97 -17.03 -27.25
CA ALA A 95 -42.00 -18.11 -28.25
C ALA A 95 -42.90 -17.69 -29.42
N GLY A 96 -42.35 -17.01 -30.43
CA GLY A 96 -43.17 -16.69 -31.59
C GLY A 96 -42.61 -15.81 -32.70
N HIS A 97 -41.29 -15.61 -32.85
CA HIS A 97 -40.78 -14.93 -34.05
C HIS A 97 -39.37 -15.35 -34.48
N ARG A 98 -39.23 -16.62 -34.87
CA ARG A 98 -38.09 -17.10 -35.68
C ARG A 98 -38.58 -17.98 -36.82
N ALA A 99 -39.38 -17.39 -37.70
CA ALA A 99 -39.71 -18.00 -38.99
C ALA A 99 -39.87 -16.90 -40.04
N LYS A 100 -38.73 -16.40 -40.54
CA LYS A 100 -38.54 -15.73 -41.84
C LYS A 100 -37.14 -15.09 -41.87
N LEU A 101 -36.10 -15.90 -42.03
CA LEU A 101 -34.78 -15.46 -42.48
C LEU A 101 -33.91 -16.71 -42.72
N ASP A 102 -34.30 -17.56 -43.69
CA ASP A 102 -33.35 -18.59 -44.15
C ASP A 102 -33.65 -19.22 -45.52
N ARG A 103 -34.15 -18.45 -46.49
CA ARG A 103 -34.22 -18.90 -47.90
C ARG A 103 -33.97 -17.79 -48.90
N ARG A 104 -32.76 -17.22 -48.90
CA ARG A 104 -32.21 -16.54 -50.10
C ARG A 104 -30.70 -16.34 -50.03
N ALA A 105 -29.94 -17.44 -49.95
CA ALA A 105 -28.51 -17.41 -50.23
C ALA A 105 -27.96 -18.82 -50.54
N LYS A 106 -28.21 -19.32 -51.76
CA LYS A 106 -27.31 -20.24 -52.47
C LYS A 106 -27.69 -20.36 -53.96
N ARG A 107 -26.97 -19.57 -54.76
CA ARG A 107 -26.53 -19.72 -56.17
C ARG A 107 -27.19 -20.77 -57.07
N ALA A 108 -27.70 -20.30 -58.21
CA ALA A 108 -27.16 -20.56 -59.56
C ALA A 108 -27.59 -19.40 -60.47
#